data_AF-A0AAD4LUS2-F1
#
_entry.id   AF-A0AAD4LUS2-F1
#
_cell.length_a   1.000
_cell.length_b   1.000
_cell.length_c   1.000
_cell.angle_alpha   90.00
_cell.angle_beta   90.00
_cell.angle_gamma   90.00
#
_symmetry.space_group_name_H-M   'P 1'
#
loop_
_entity.id
_entity.type
_entity.pdbx_description
1 polymer ?
#
loop_
_entity_poly.entity_id
_entity_poly.type
_entity_poly.pdbx_seq_one_letter_code
_entity_poly.pdbx_strand_id
1 'polypeptide(L)'
;MGTLTQQPFPELKRVVLSSGSQTSPILPDNFLGGFTPRLRVLILDKITFPGLPKLLLSANGLVKLVLKEISTGGYFSSDAMANCLSGMSKLKYLVIEFQSRTSHPASKNRRSSSLTRTILPAFTVFQFQGTSEYLEDLVARIHAPLLNRLSVRFFDEPPFDIPQLSQFIYLTEKIKIRDYLSLDISLPNCECSLDVSSPDEDVNGWFSLTVPSLPMDRHLSCITQICDQLSLDSHLQALRIYGNWRPFWQDIPEWLDFFRLFPTVCSLTVWTEMWPLSLLFKKS
;
A
#
# COMPACT_ATOMS: atom_id res chain seq x y z
N MET A 1 -44.95 -18.02 9.09
CA MET A 1 -43.50 -18.13 8.83
C MET A 1 -42.78 -17.31 9.89
N GLY A 2 -42.06 -17.96 10.82
CA GLY A 2 -41.34 -17.28 11.88
C GLY A 2 -39.97 -16.81 11.39
N THR A 3 -39.71 -15.51 11.44
CA THR A 3 -38.38 -14.93 11.28
C THR A 3 -37.55 -15.27 12.51
N LEU A 4 -36.64 -16.23 12.39
CA LEU A 4 -35.62 -16.49 13.41
C LEU A 4 -34.76 -15.24 13.55
N THR A 5 -34.98 -14.47 14.62
CA THR A 5 -34.14 -13.34 14.99
C THR A 5 -32.78 -13.86 15.39
N GLN A 6 -31.83 -13.76 14.46
CA GLN A 6 -30.44 -14.13 14.66
C GLN A 6 -29.89 -13.27 15.81
N GLN A 7 -29.62 -13.88 16.96
CA GLN A 7 -29.05 -13.16 18.10
C GLN A 7 -27.69 -12.58 17.68
N PRO A 8 -27.43 -11.28 17.95
CA PRO A 8 -26.13 -10.68 17.65
C PRO A 8 -25.04 -11.37 18.49
N PHE A 9 -23.79 -11.27 18.02
CA PHE A 9 -22.61 -11.76 18.75
C PHE A 9 -21.94 -10.58 19.48
N PRO A 10 -22.45 -10.13 20.66
CA PRO A 10 -21.96 -8.92 21.32
C PRO A 10 -20.51 -9.02 21.78
N GLU A 11 -20.02 -10.24 22.02
CA GLU A 11 -18.66 -10.54 22.48
C GLU A 11 -17.66 -10.80 21.36
N LEU A 12 -18.08 -10.70 20.10
CA LEU A 12 -17.23 -11.04 18.96
C LEU A 12 -16.10 -10.01 18.82
N LYS A 13 -14.86 -10.47 19.04
CA LYS A 13 -13.65 -9.63 18.97
C LYS A 13 -12.89 -9.79 17.65
N ARG A 14 -13.04 -10.93 16.97
CA ARG A 14 -12.25 -11.27 15.78
C ARG A 14 -13.13 -11.98 14.76
N VAL A 15 -13.09 -11.48 13.54
CA VAL A 15 -13.71 -12.08 12.36
C VAL A 15 -12.64 -12.24 11.29
N VAL A 16 -12.53 -13.46 10.78
CA VAL A 16 -11.64 -13.81 9.66
C VAL A 16 -12.46 -14.62 8.69
N LEU A 17 -12.64 -14.10 7.48
CA LEU A 17 -13.37 -14.76 6.40
C LEU A 17 -12.47 -14.76 5.17
N SER A 18 -12.29 -15.92 4.58
CA SER A 18 -11.46 -16.12 3.40
C SER A 18 -12.17 -17.05 2.43
N SER A 19 -12.13 -16.76 1.14
CA SER A 19 -12.66 -17.67 0.12
C SER A 19 -11.56 -18.28 -0.73
N GLY A 20 -11.56 -19.62 -0.85
CA GLY A 20 -10.72 -20.33 -1.81
C GLY A 20 -11.31 -20.39 -3.22
N SER A 21 -12.57 -19.99 -3.42
CA SER A 21 -13.23 -20.06 -4.73
C SER A 21 -12.68 -19.01 -5.69
N GLN A 22 -12.83 -19.26 -7.00
CA GLN A 22 -12.52 -18.23 -8.01
C GLN A 22 -13.49 -17.05 -7.93
N THR A 23 -14.76 -17.30 -7.61
CA THR A 23 -15.80 -16.28 -7.43
C THR A 23 -15.81 -15.78 -5.99
N SER A 24 -15.82 -14.47 -5.75
CA SER A 24 -15.93 -13.91 -4.40
C SER A 24 -17.36 -14.12 -3.87
N PRO A 25 -17.57 -14.87 -2.77
CA PRO A 25 -18.88 -14.99 -2.16
C PRO A 25 -19.34 -13.62 -1.64
N ILE A 26 -20.64 -13.37 -1.76
CA ILE A 26 -21.27 -12.13 -1.31
C ILE A 26 -21.85 -12.39 0.08
N LEU A 27 -21.36 -11.66 1.08
CA LEU A 27 -21.96 -11.66 2.40
C LEU A 27 -23.23 -10.80 2.40
N PRO A 28 -24.30 -11.24 3.08
CA PRO A 28 -25.52 -10.45 3.18
C PRO A 28 -25.27 -9.20 4.02
N ASP A 29 -26.00 -8.11 3.73
CA ASP A 29 -25.82 -6.80 4.38
C ASP A 29 -26.04 -6.82 5.90
N ASN A 30 -26.83 -7.78 6.37
CA ASN A 30 -27.13 -7.99 7.79
C ASN A 30 -26.16 -8.96 8.48
N PHE A 31 -25.06 -9.36 7.84
CA PHE A 31 -24.04 -10.19 8.46
C PHE A 31 -23.58 -9.56 9.79
N LEU A 32 -23.62 -10.35 10.88
CA LEU A 32 -23.36 -9.93 12.27
C LEU A 32 -24.40 -8.96 12.88
N GLY A 33 -25.59 -8.84 12.28
CA GLY A 33 -26.66 -7.98 12.80
C GLY A 33 -26.34 -6.49 12.74
N GLY A 34 -25.28 -6.09 12.05
CA GLY A 34 -24.86 -4.69 11.89
C GLY A 34 -24.33 -4.01 13.15
N PHE A 35 -24.09 -4.75 14.25
CA PHE A 35 -23.59 -4.16 15.49
C PHE A 35 -22.59 -5.08 16.19
N THR A 36 -21.31 -4.72 16.16
CA THR A 36 -20.23 -5.47 16.82
C THR A 36 -19.27 -4.53 17.55
N PRO A 37 -19.70 -3.91 18.66
CA PRO A 37 -18.93 -2.85 19.34
C PRO A 37 -17.61 -3.36 19.93
N ARG A 38 -17.49 -4.67 20.15
CA ARG A 38 -16.28 -5.32 20.68
C ARG A 38 -15.33 -5.83 19.58
N LEU A 39 -15.68 -5.68 18.30
CA LEU A 39 -14.85 -6.14 17.20
C LEU A 39 -13.51 -5.38 17.20
N ARG A 40 -12.42 -6.13 17.23
CA ARG A 40 -11.03 -5.62 17.24
C ARG A 40 -10.29 -5.96 15.95
N VAL A 41 -10.61 -7.09 15.34
CA VAL A 41 -9.92 -7.61 14.16
C VAL A 41 -10.95 -8.03 13.13
N LEU A 42 -10.87 -7.45 11.94
CA LEU A 42 -11.65 -7.84 10.78
C LEU A 42 -10.70 -8.14 9.63
N ILE A 43 -10.74 -9.38 9.13
CA ILE A 43 -9.97 -9.84 7.97
C ILE A 43 -10.97 -10.43 6.97
N LEU A 44 -11.04 -9.81 5.80
CA LEU A 44 -11.83 -10.27 4.66
C LEU A 44 -10.87 -10.52 3.51
N ASP A 45 -10.81 -11.75 3.04
CA ASP A 45 -9.93 -12.17 1.95
C ASP A 45 -10.75 -12.79 0.83
N LYS A 46 -10.80 -12.10 -0.31
CA LYS A 46 -11.60 -12.49 -1.48
C LYS A 46 -13.11 -12.58 -1.18
N ILE A 47 -13.60 -11.74 -0.28
CA ILE A 47 -15.01 -11.68 0.12
C ILE A 47 -15.62 -10.35 -0.31
N THR A 48 -16.79 -10.39 -0.95
CA THR A 48 -17.58 -9.19 -1.24
C THR A 48 -18.55 -8.96 -0.10
N PHE A 49 -18.51 -7.78 0.53
CA PHE A 49 -19.39 -7.46 1.64
C PHE A 49 -20.01 -6.06 1.50
N PRO A 50 -21.18 -5.93 0.86
CA PRO A 50 -21.80 -4.62 0.64
C PRO A 50 -22.19 -3.92 1.95
N GLY A 51 -22.53 -4.69 2.99
CA GLY A 51 -22.75 -4.20 4.36
C GLY A 51 -21.51 -3.77 5.14
N LEU A 52 -20.29 -3.85 4.57
CA LEU A 52 -19.05 -3.49 5.26
C LEU A 52 -19.06 -2.06 5.83
N PRO A 53 -19.49 -1.01 5.11
CA PRO A 53 -19.44 0.36 5.64
C PRO A 53 -20.26 0.50 6.92
N LYS A 54 -21.46 -0.11 6.95
CA LYS A 54 -22.32 -0.12 8.14
C LYS A 54 -21.65 -0.86 9.30
N LEU A 55 -21.01 -2.01 9.03
CA LEU A 55 -20.25 -2.73 10.06
C LEU A 55 -19.11 -1.88 10.61
N LEU A 56 -18.31 -1.27 9.73
CA LEU A 56 -17.15 -0.46 10.09
C LEU A 56 -17.55 0.77 10.92
N LEU A 57 -18.63 1.46 10.57
CA LEU A 57 -19.18 2.59 11.34
C LEU A 57 -19.65 2.19 12.74
N SER A 58 -20.00 0.92 12.97
CA SER A 58 -20.38 0.40 14.30
C SER A 58 -19.17 -0.11 15.12
N ALA A 59 -18.03 -0.36 14.46
CA ALA A 59 -16.87 -1.04 15.02
C ALA A 59 -15.79 -0.05 15.49
N ASN A 60 -16.14 0.92 16.35
CA ASN A 60 -15.21 1.94 16.87
C ASN A 60 -14.01 1.34 17.65
N GLY A 61 -14.13 0.09 18.08
CA GLY A 61 -13.08 -0.65 18.78
C GLY A 61 -12.02 -1.29 17.87
N LEU A 62 -12.17 -1.20 16.55
CA LEU A 62 -11.35 -1.92 15.57
C LEU A 62 -9.88 -1.47 15.65
N VAL A 63 -8.99 -2.45 15.68
CA VAL A 63 -7.53 -2.29 15.79
C VAL A 63 -6.85 -2.72 14.49
N LYS A 64 -7.38 -3.74 13.82
CA LYS A 64 -6.84 -4.29 12.58
C LYS A 64 -7.96 -4.52 11.56
N LEU A 65 -7.83 -3.89 10.40
CA LEU A 65 -8.68 -4.06 9.24
C LEU A 65 -7.82 -4.57 8.07
N VAL A 66 -8.17 -5.72 7.53
CA VAL A 66 -7.48 -6.31 6.38
C VAL A 66 -8.54 -6.68 5.35
N LEU A 67 -8.46 -6.04 4.18
CA LEU A 67 -9.32 -6.28 3.04
C LEU A 67 -8.42 -6.70 1.88
N LYS A 68 -8.47 -7.98 1.51
CA LYS A 68 -7.63 -8.58 0.48
C LYS A 68 -8.43 -9.09 -0.68
N GLU A 69 -7.80 -9.07 -1.85
CA GLU A 69 -8.39 -9.49 -3.12
C GLU A 69 -9.79 -8.90 -3.32
N ILE A 70 -9.95 -7.61 -3.05
CA ILE A 70 -11.24 -6.93 -3.21
C ILE A 70 -11.65 -6.99 -4.68
N SER A 71 -12.74 -7.69 -4.96
CA SER A 71 -13.32 -7.79 -6.30
C SER A 71 -14.02 -6.49 -6.70
N THR A 72 -14.35 -6.35 -7.99
CA THR A 72 -15.08 -5.19 -8.53
C THR A 72 -16.42 -4.93 -7.84
N GLY A 73 -17.13 -5.99 -7.43
CA GLY A 73 -18.40 -5.87 -6.71
C GLY A 73 -18.23 -5.48 -5.23
N GLY A 74 -17.03 -5.61 -4.67
CA GLY A 74 -16.68 -5.22 -3.30
C GLY A 74 -16.01 -3.85 -3.20
N TYR A 75 -15.99 -3.08 -4.28
CA TYR A 75 -15.27 -1.81 -4.32
C TYR A 75 -15.97 -0.74 -3.46
N PHE A 76 -15.20 -0.03 -2.64
CA PHE A 76 -15.63 1.14 -1.88
C PHE A 76 -15.01 2.38 -2.49
N SER A 77 -15.75 3.50 -2.54
CA SER A 77 -15.09 4.76 -2.87
C SER A 77 -14.07 5.13 -1.78
N SER A 78 -13.04 5.87 -2.16
CA SER A 78 -12.02 6.41 -1.23
C SER A 78 -12.67 7.27 -0.15
N ASP A 79 -13.69 8.06 -0.51
CA ASP A 79 -14.51 8.85 0.43
C ASP A 79 -15.28 7.96 1.43
N ALA A 80 -15.97 6.93 0.96
CA ALA A 80 -16.69 6.01 1.85
C ALA A 80 -15.73 5.30 2.82
N MET A 81 -14.54 4.89 2.34
CA MET A 81 -13.51 4.31 3.19
C MET A 81 -13.02 5.32 4.23
N ALA A 82 -12.65 6.55 3.84
CA ALA A 82 -12.20 7.58 4.76
C ALA A 82 -13.25 7.90 5.84
N ASN A 83 -14.53 8.00 5.45
CA ASN A 83 -15.64 8.19 6.37
C ASN A 83 -15.75 7.04 7.38
N CYS A 84 -15.59 5.78 6.94
CA CYS A 84 -15.54 4.63 7.86
C CYS A 84 -14.36 4.72 8.84
N LEU A 85 -13.18 5.12 8.36
CA LEU A 85 -11.97 5.23 9.19
C LEU A 85 -12.08 6.33 10.26
N SER A 86 -12.90 7.36 10.03
CA SER A 86 -13.03 8.52 10.94
C SER A 86 -13.43 8.21 12.37
N GLY A 87 -14.22 7.15 12.59
CA GLY A 87 -14.60 6.69 13.92
C GLY A 87 -13.56 5.79 14.61
N MET A 88 -12.54 5.33 13.88
CA MET A 88 -11.65 4.24 14.32
C MET A 88 -10.38 4.76 15.00
N SER A 89 -10.54 5.47 16.13
CA SER A 89 -9.40 6.01 16.90
C SER A 89 -8.38 4.97 17.38
N LYS A 90 -8.74 3.68 17.40
CA LYS A 90 -7.89 2.57 17.84
C LYS A 90 -7.26 1.78 16.68
N LEU A 91 -7.53 2.15 15.44
CA LEU A 91 -7.01 1.43 14.27
C LEU A 91 -5.49 1.60 14.20
N LYS A 92 -4.78 0.48 14.17
CA LYS A 92 -3.32 0.41 14.08
C LYS A 92 -2.83 -0.16 12.75
N TYR A 93 -3.60 -1.07 12.17
CA TYR A 93 -3.22 -1.82 10.97
C TYR A 93 -4.35 -1.75 9.94
N LEU A 94 -4.03 -1.25 8.75
CA LEU A 94 -4.94 -1.21 7.59
C LEU A 94 -4.23 -1.85 6.41
N VAL A 95 -4.88 -2.84 5.81
CA VAL A 95 -4.46 -3.46 4.55
C VAL A 95 -5.63 -3.36 3.58
N ILE A 96 -5.40 -2.77 2.41
CA ILE A 96 -6.37 -2.69 1.31
C ILE A 96 -5.66 -3.20 0.05
N GLU A 97 -6.03 -4.39 -0.40
CA GLU A 97 -5.47 -5.00 -1.61
C GLU A 97 -6.62 -5.34 -2.57
N PHE A 98 -6.65 -4.67 -3.71
CA PHE A 98 -7.60 -4.98 -4.77
C PHE A 98 -7.15 -6.21 -5.58
N GLN A 99 -8.10 -6.90 -6.22
CA GLN A 99 -7.79 -8.07 -7.05
C GLN A 99 -7.33 -7.69 -8.46
N SER A 100 -7.86 -6.60 -9.02
CA SER A 100 -7.63 -6.25 -10.42
C SER A 100 -7.69 -4.74 -10.67
N ARG A 101 -7.12 -4.35 -11.82
CA ARG A 101 -7.02 -2.99 -12.37
C ARG A 101 -8.33 -2.26 -12.62
N THR A 102 -9.47 -2.88 -12.37
CA THR A 102 -10.74 -2.46 -12.96
C THR A 102 -10.96 -0.98 -12.68
N SER A 103 -10.84 -0.20 -13.75
CA SER A 103 -10.80 1.26 -13.71
C SER A 103 -12.00 1.71 -12.90
N HIS A 104 -11.72 2.33 -11.76
CA HIS A 104 -12.74 3.07 -11.03
C HIS A 104 -13.48 3.92 -12.07
N PRO A 105 -14.83 3.90 -12.13
CA PRO A 105 -15.53 4.85 -12.97
C PRO A 105 -15.08 6.23 -12.53
N ALA A 106 -14.24 6.86 -13.35
CA ALA A 106 -13.54 8.08 -13.03
C ALA A 106 -14.55 9.01 -12.36
N SER A 107 -14.33 9.34 -11.09
CA SER A 107 -15.18 10.27 -10.37
C SER A 107 -15.09 11.59 -11.11
N LYS A 108 -16.01 11.81 -12.07
CA LYS A 108 -16.07 13.00 -12.92
C LYS A 108 -16.33 14.27 -12.11
N ASN A 109 -16.51 14.14 -10.79
CA ASN A 109 -16.73 15.23 -9.86
C ASN A 109 -15.44 15.55 -9.06
N ARG A 110 -14.35 15.87 -9.77
CA ARG A 110 -13.13 16.52 -9.21
C ARG A 110 -13.39 17.97 -8.78
N ARG A 111 -14.51 18.25 -8.10
CA ARG A 111 -14.69 19.52 -7.39
C ARG A 111 -14.40 19.25 -5.92
N SER A 112 -13.15 19.50 -5.58
CA SER A 112 -12.57 19.60 -4.25
C SER A 112 -13.50 20.37 -3.30
N SER A 113 -14.43 19.67 -2.65
CA SER A 113 -14.93 20.11 -1.37
C SER A 113 -13.76 20.14 -0.40
N SER A 114 -13.71 21.11 0.51
CA SER A 114 -12.65 21.18 1.52
C SER A 114 -12.66 19.88 2.32
N LEU A 115 -11.74 18.97 2.01
CA LEU A 115 -11.65 17.67 2.66
C LEU A 115 -11.12 17.88 4.07
N THR A 116 -11.98 17.75 5.06
CA THR A 116 -11.54 17.64 6.46
C THR A 116 -10.72 16.36 6.59
N ARG A 117 -9.43 16.52 6.90
CA ARG A 117 -8.55 15.38 7.16
C ARG A 117 -8.94 14.71 8.47
N THR A 118 -9.24 13.42 8.39
CA THR A 118 -9.44 12.55 9.52
C THR A 118 -8.09 12.22 10.14
N ILE A 119 -7.93 12.45 11.45
CA ILE A 119 -6.73 12.04 12.18
C ILE A 119 -6.93 10.62 12.70
N LEU A 120 -6.01 9.73 12.36
CA LEU A 120 -5.97 8.35 12.84
C LEU A 120 -4.82 8.22 13.86
N PRO A 121 -5.08 8.51 15.15
CA PRO A 121 -4.02 8.74 16.14
C PRO A 121 -3.23 7.48 16.48
N ALA A 122 -3.81 6.28 16.31
CA ALA A 122 -3.13 5.01 16.61
C ALA A 122 -2.56 4.32 15.36
N PHE A 123 -2.70 4.91 14.17
CA PHE A 123 -2.44 4.22 12.91
C PHE A 123 -0.94 4.10 12.64
N THR A 124 -0.44 2.86 12.61
CA THR A 124 1.00 2.55 12.53
C THR A 124 1.40 1.86 11.23
N VAL A 125 0.53 1.02 10.67
CA VAL A 125 0.86 0.20 9.49
C VAL A 125 -0.22 0.36 8.42
N PHE A 126 0.18 0.82 7.24
CA PHE A 126 -0.65 0.92 6.06
C PHE A 126 -0.05 0.08 4.93
N GLN A 127 -0.82 -0.88 4.41
CA GLN A 127 -0.48 -1.60 3.19
C GLN A 127 -1.57 -1.37 2.16
N PHE A 128 -1.16 -1.05 0.93
CA PHE A 128 -2.04 -0.74 -0.15
C PHE A 128 -1.59 -1.46 -1.42
N GLN A 129 -2.53 -2.09 -2.13
CA GLN A 129 -2.34 -2.55 -3.50
C GLN A 129 -3.54 -2.12 -4.33
N GLY A 130 -3.33 -1.26 -5.34
CA GLY A 130 -4.42 -0.68 -6.12
C GLY A 130 -3.98 0.34 -7.17
N THR A 131 -4.89 1.23 -7.57
CA THR A 131 -4.57 2.36 -8.47
C THR A 131 -4.10 3.58 -7.66
N SER A 132 -3.32 4.46 -8.29
CA SER A 132 -2.83 5.67 -7.62
C SER A 132 -3.95 6.65 -7.31
N GLU A 133 -4.99 6.76 -8.15
CA GLU A 133 -6.09 7.70 -7.90
C GLU A 133 -6.85 7.37 -6.63
N TYR A 134 -7.11 6.08 -6.36
CA TYR A 134 -7.75 5.68 -5.12
C TYR A 134 -6.89 6.02 -3.91
N LEU A 135 -5.58 5.73 -3.99
CA LEU A 135 -4.64 6.00 -2.92
C LEU A 135 -4.56 7.51 -2.65
N GLU A 136 -4.35 8.33 -3.68
CA GLU A 136 -4.26 9.78 -3.60
C GLU A 136 -5.50 10.40 -2.95
N ASP A 137 -6.70 9.98 -3.38
CA ASP A 137 -7.95 10.44 -2.80
C ASP A 137 -8.11 10.00 -1.33
N LEU A 138 -7.62 8.82 -0.97
CA LEU A 138 -7.70 8.29 0.38
C LEU A 138 -6.72 9.03 1.31
N VAL A 139 -5.44 9.14 0.93
CA VAL A 139 -4.40 9.80 1.74
C VAL A 139 -4.63 11.31 1.84
N ALA A 140 -5.29 11.95 0.87
CA ALA A 140 -5.74 13.33 0.99
C ALA A 140 -6.74 13.54 2.16
N ARG A 141 -7.49 12.49 2.53
CA ARG A 141 -8.55 12.50 3.54
C ARG A 141 -8.10 12.03 4.92
N ILE A 142 -6.94 11.39 5.03
CA ILE A 142 -6.46 10.83 6.29
C ILE A 142 -5.13 11.44 6.70
N HIS A 143 -4.89 11.52 7.99
CA HIS A 143 -3.62 11.92 8.58
C HIS A 143 -3.25 10.90 9.66
N ALA A 144 -2.01 10.42 9.61
CA ALA A 144 -1.56 9.29 10.41
C ALA A 144 -0.22 9.61 11.09
N PRO A 145 -0.21 10.43 12.16
CA PRO A 145 1.03 10.96 12.74
C PRO A 145 1.97 9.87 13.32
N LEU A 146 1.42 8.69 13.65
CA LEU A 146 2.18 7.57 14.18
C LEU A 146 2.51 6.50 13.14
N LEU A 147 2.17 6.72 11.87
CA LEU A 147 2.44 5.76 10.81
C LEU A 147 3.95 5.55 10.73
N ASN A 148 4.38 4.29 10.76
CA ASN A 148 5.79 3.96 10.64
C ASN A 148 6.02 2.90 9.56
N ARG A 149 5.00 2.13 9.16
CA ARG A 149 5.12 1.22 8.02
C ARG A 149 4.12 1.59 6.95
N LEU A 150 4.62 1.88 5.75
CA LEU A 150 3.83 2.17 4.56
C LEU A 150 4.33 1.28 3.43
N SER A 151 3.46 0.43 2.89
CA SER A 151 3.78 -0.37 1.70
C SER A 151 2.71 -0.13 0.66
N VAL A 152 3.12 0.32 -0.52
CA VAL A 152 2.23 0.69 -1.62
C VAL A 152 2.66 -0.10 -2.84
N ARG A 153 1.72 -0.80 -3.47
CA ARG A 153 1.93 -1.49 -4.74
C ARG A 153 0.91 -1.02 -5.76
N PHE A 154 1.37 -0.42 -6.85
CA PHE A 154 0.49 -0.01 -7.93
C PHE A 154 0.23 -1.14 -8.93
N PHE A 155 -0.96 -1.17 -9.53
CA PHE A 155 -1.25 -2.12 -10.61
C PHE A 155 -0.72 -1.70 -11.97
N ASP A 156 -0.67 -0.39 -12.21
CA ASP A 156 -0.31 0.24 -13.47
C ASP A 156 0.85 1.20 -13.23
N GLU A 157 1.47 1.66 -14.33
CA GLU A 157 2.37 2.81 -14.28
C GLU A 157 1.59 3.98 -13.65
N PRO A 158 1.97 4.44 -12.44
CA PRO A 158 1.22 5.51 -11.82
C PRO A 158 1.30 6.73 -12.74
N PRO A 159 0.19 7.43 -13.03
CA PRO A 159 0.29 8.81 -13.49
C PRO A 159 1.23 9.50 -12.51
N PHE A 160 2.30 10.07 -13.03
CA PHE A 160 3.40 10.60 -12.24
C PHE A 160 3.04 11.89 -11.50
N ASP A 161 1.93 11.88 -10.77
CA ASP A 161 1.43 12.97 -9.97
C ASP A 161 0.82 12.30 -8.72
N ILE A 162 1.68 12.03 -7.74
CA ILE A 162 1.31 11.49 -6.42
C ILE A 162 1.56 12.51 -5.28
N PRO A 163 1.09 13.77 -5.39
CA PRO A 163 1.41 14.84 -4.46
C PRO A 163 0.79 14.62 -3.08
N GLN A 164 -0.37 13.97 -2.99
CA GLN A 164 -1.02 13.68 -1.71
C GLN A 164 -0.27 12.59 -0.96
N LEU A 165 0.23 11.55 -1.65
CA LEU A 165 1.10 10.55 -1.04
C LEU A 165 2.40 11.16 -0.55
N SER A 166 3.05 12.01 -1.37
CA SER A 166 4.27 12.73 -0.97
C SER A 166 4.01 13.59 0.28
N GLN A 167 2.93 14.39 0.28
CA GLN A 167 2.55 15.19 1.43
C GLN A 167 2.24 14.33 2.66
N PHE A 168 1.56 13.20 2.48
CA PHE A 168 1.21 12.27 3.56
C PHE A 168 2.46 11.66 4.20
N ILE A 169 3.46 11.28 3.40
CA ILE A 169 4.76 10.79 3.87
C ILE A 169 5.50 11.90 4.62
N TYR A 170 5.56 13.10 4.05
CA TYR A 170 6.26 14.25 4.66
C TYR A 170 5.70 14.63 6.04
N LEU A 171 4.37 14.56 6.20
CA LEU A 171 3.70 14.85 7.48
C LEU A 171 3.90 13.75 8.54
N THR A 172 4.34 12.56 8.13
CA THR A 172 4.50 11.42 9.03
C THR A 172 5.90 11.40 9.62
N GLU A 173 6.05 11.94 10.84
CA GLU A 173 7.37 12.13 11.46
C GLU A 173 8.23 10.88 11.57
N LYS A 174 7.60 9.72 11.77
CA LYS A 174 8.30 8.44 11.94
C LYS A 174 8.76 7.80 10.63
N ILE A 175 8.23 8.26 9.50
CA ILE A 175 8.66 7.84 8.17
C ILE A 175 9.73 8.80 7.63
N LYS A 176 10.08 9.88 8.36
CA LYS A 176 11.11 10.84 7.93
C LYS A 176 12.35 10.09 7.47
N ILE A 177 12.57 10.15 6.15
CA ILE A 177 13.61 9.47 5.40
C ILE A 177 14.89 10.22 5.72
N ARG A 178 15.60 9.78 6.76
CA ARG A 178 16.68 10.60 7.32
C ARG A 178 18.04 10.24 6.77
N ASP A 179 18.34 8.97 6.52
CA ASP A 179 19.75 8.61 6.27
C ASP A 179 19.98 7.52 5.22
N TYR A 180 18.93 6.80 4.78
CA TYR A 180 19.13 5.57 4.02
C TYR A 180 17.98 5.24 3.07
N LEU A 181 18.35 4.77 1.87
CA LEU A 181 17.47 4.38 0.76
C LEU A 181 18.00 3.07 0.18
N SER A 182 17.13 2.09 0.09
CA SER A 182 17.40 0.83 -0.57
C SER A 182 16.52 0.74 -1.80
N LEU A 183 17.09 0.91 -2.98
CA LEU A 183 16.37 0.62 -4.21
C LEU A 183 16.50 -0.89 -4.51
N ASP A 184 15.48 -1.67 -4.19
CA ASP A 184 15.46 -3.09 -4.55
C ASP A 184 14.77 -3.27 -5.91
N ILE A 185 15.54 -3.58 -6.94
CA ILE A 185 14.98 -3.85 -8.27
C ILE A 185 14.98 -5.35 -8.50
N SER A 186 13.88 -5.99 -8.12
CA SER A 186 13.74 -7.43 -8.25
C SER A 186 13.35 -7.85 -9.67
N LEU A 187 14.33 -8.34 -10.43
CA LEU A 187 14.16 -8.75 -11.83
C LEU A 187 13.61 -10.19 -12.12
N PRO A 188 13.20 -11.07 -11.19
CA PRO A 188 12.60 -12.34 -11.59
C PRO A 188 11.13 -12.20 -12.00
N ASN A 189 10.42 -11.16 -11.51
CA ASN A 189 9.00 -10.90 -11.82
C ASN A 189 8.78 -9.53 -12.50
N CYS A 190 9.88 -8.84 -12.84
CA CYS A 190 9.92 -7.50 -13.40
C CYS A 190 9.27 -6.41 -12.52
N GLU A 191 8.99 -6.65 -11.24
CA GLU A 191 8.54 -5.58 -10.33
C GLU A 191 9.73 -4.73 -9.88
N CYS A 192 9.55 -3.42 -9.77
CA CYS A 192 10.54 -2.55 -9.16
C CYS A 192 10.01 -2.05 -7.82
N SER A 193 10.81 -2.18 -6.76
CA SER A 193 10.47 -1.70 -5.42
C SER A 193 11.47 -0.64 -4.96
N LEU A 194 10.95 0.54 -4.65
CA LEU A 194 11.70 1.56 -3.93
C LEU A 194 11.46 1.33 -2.44
N ASP A 195 12.46 0.83 -1.73
CA ASP A 195 12.39 0.61 -0.29
C ASP A 195 13.19 1.68 0.46
N VAL A 196 12.50 2.43 1.29
CA VAL A 196 13.11 3.42 2.16
C VAL A 196 13.02 2.91 3.57
N SER A 197 14.17 2.54 4.12
CA SER A 197 14.30 2.05 5.49
C SER A 197 15.42 2.79 6.19
N SER A 198 15.53 2.62 7.50
CA SER A 198 16.76 2.95 8.20
C SER A 198 17.62 1.69 8.33
N PRO A 199 18.95 1.81 8.45
CA PRO A 199 19.84 0.68 8.71
C PRO A 199 19.60 0.00 10.06
N ASP A 200 18.98 0.69 11.02
CA ASP A 200 18.65 0.12 12.32
C ASP A 200 17.26 -0.54 12.28
N GLU A 201 17.26 -1.88 12.23
CA GLU A 201 16.07 -2.72 12.10
C GLU A 201 15.12 -2.62 13.29
N ASP A 202 15.62 -2.25 14.48
CA ASP A 202 14.86 -2.30 15.72
C ASP A 202 14.03 -1.03 15.98
N VAL A 203 14.33 0.08 15.28
CA VAL A 203 13.77 1.40 15.63
C VAL A 203 12.89 2.01 14.53
N ASN A 204 12.94 1.53 13.29
CA ASN A 204 12.64 2.45 12.19
C ASN A 204 11.40 2.21 11.34
N GLY A 205 10.92 3.34 10.82
CA GLY A 205 9.92 3.36 9.79
C GLY A 205 10.41 2.67 8.53
N TRP A 206 9.48 2.04 7.83
CA TRP A 206 9.70 1.37 6.56
C TRP A 206 8.67 1.90 5.57
N PHE A 207 9.16 2.46 4.48
CA PHE A 207 8.35 2.83 3.33
C PHE A 207 8.78 1.95 2.16
N SER A 208 7.80 1.39 1.46
CA SER A 208 8.02 0.56 0.28
C SER A 208 7.04 0.98 -0.79
N LEU A 209 7.54 1.26 -1.97
CA LEU A 209 6.74 1.59 -3.14
C LEU A 209 7.10 0.64 -4.28
N THR A 210 6.20 -0.27 -4.58
CA THR A 210 6.32 -1.21 -5.69
C THR A 210 5.54 -0.71 -6.90
N VAL A 211 6.25 -0.55 -8.02
CA VAL A 211 5.65 -0.31 -9.33
C VAL A 211 5.65 -1.61 -10.14
N PRO A 212 4.62 -1.82 -10.98
CA PRO A 212 4.52 -3.03 -11.79
C PRO A 212 5.62 -3.10 -12.84
N SER A 213 5.70 -4.25 -13.49
CA SER A 213 6.59 -4.49 -14.61
C SER A 213 6.37 -3.54 -15.78
N LEU A 214 7.42 -2.78 -16.11
CA LEU A 214 7.57 -1.95 -17.29
C LEU A 214 8.83 -2.41 -18.05
N PRO A 215 8.96 -2.04 -19.34
CA PRO A 215 10.26 -2.06 -20.01
C PRO A 215 11.33 -1.31 -19.19
N MET A 216 12.57 -1.79 -19.24
CA MET A 216 13.66 -1.33 -18.36
C MET A 216 13.95 0.18 -18.46
N ASP A 217 13.90 0.72 -19.66
CA ASP A 217 14.05 2.16 -19.95
C ASP A 217 12.99 3.00 -19.23
N ARG A 218 11.78 2.47 -19.09
CA ARG A 218 10.69 3.13 -18.37
C ARG A 218 10.78 2.97 -16.85
N HIS A 219 11.38 1.89 -16.36
CA HIS A 219 11.56 1.67 -14.92
C HIS A 219 12.41 2.78 -14.29
N LEU A 220 13.58 3.07 -14.85
CA LEU A 220 14.46 4.10 -14.29
C LEU A 220 13.83 5.48 -14.35
N SER A 221 13.14 5.81 -15.45
CA SER A 221 12.40 7.06 -15.57
C SER A 221 11.30 7.16 -14.50
N CYS A 222 10.54 6.08 -14.29
CA CYS A 222 9.48 6.03 -13.30
C CYS A 222 10.01 6.19 -11.87
N ILE A 223 11.07 5.47 -11.50
CA ILE A 223 11.70 5.57 -10.19
C ILE A 223 12.28 6.97 -9.99
N THR A 224 12.97 7.52 -10.99
CA THR A 224 13.53 8.88 -10.97
C THR A 224 12.45 9.89 -10.64
N GLN A 225 11.32 9.82 -11.35
CA GLN A 225 10.23 10.75 -11.17
C GLN A 225 9.51 10.59 -9.83
N ILE A 226 9.39 9.37 -9.32
CA ILE A 226 8.90 9.10 -7.96
C ILE A 226 9.84 9.69 -6.92
N CYS A 227 11.16 9.50 -7.07
CA CYS A 227 12.16 10.00 -6.13
C CYS A 227 12.12 11.53 -6.04
N ASP A 228 12.04 12.20 -7.20
CA ASP A 228 11.89 13.65 -7.32
C ASP A 228 10.61 14.16 -6.61
N GLN A 229 9.47 13.50 -6.83
CA GLN A 229 8.20 13.86 -6.19
C GLN A 229 8.15 13.64 -4.68
N LEU A 230 8.84 12.60 -4.22
CA LEU A 230 8.99 12.31 -2.79
C LEU A 230 10.06 13.19 -2.15
N SER A 231 10.79 14.00 -2.94
CA SER A 231 11.87 14.88 -2.52
C SER A 231 12.90 14.13 -1.66
N LEU A 232 13.37 12.98 -2.15
CA LEU A 232 14.37 12.12 -1.50
C LEU A 232 15.80 12.71 -1.50
N ASP A 233 15.96 13.97 -1.89
CA ASP A 233 17.11 14.44 -2.68
C ASP A 233 18.32 14.89 -1.84
N SER A 234 18.15 15.27 -0.57
CA SER A 234 19.22 16.02 0.14
C SER A 234 19.97 15.28 1.23
N HIS A 235 19.47 14.16 1.74
CA HIS A 235 20.06 13.53 2.94
C HIS A 235 20.44 12.07 2.74
N LEU A 236 20.28 11.56 1.53
CA LEU A 236 20.55 10.18 1.29
C LEU A 236 22.06 9.88 1.29
N GLN A 237 22.55 9.08 2.24
CA GLN A 237 23.98 8.76 2.33
C GLN A 237 24.34 7.45 1.61
N ALA A 238 23.40 6.50 1.57
CA ALA A 238 23.65 5.18 0.99
C ALA A 238 22.51 4.78 0.06
N LEU A 239 22.89 4.30 -1.13
CA LEU A 239 21.99 3.72 -2.12
C LEU A 239 22.39 2.25 -2.32
N ARG A 240 21.46 1.34 -2.04
CA ARG A 240 21.63 -0.07 -2.42
C ARG A 240 20.77 -0.37 -3.63
N ILE A 241 21.35 -1.09 -4.59
CA ILE A 241 20.67 -1.60 -5.78
C ILE A 241 20.75 -3.12 -5.71
N TYR A 242 19.61 -3.77 -5.54
CA TYR A 242 19.50 -5.21 -5.62
C TYR A 242 18.94 -5.60 -6.99
N GLY A 243 19.40 -6.72 -7.57
CA GLY A 243 18.73 -7.33 -8.71
C GLY A 243 19.62 -8.29 -9.51
N ASN A 244 18.99 -9.10 -10.36
CA ASN A 244 19.69 -10.06 -11.22
C ASN A 244 20.19 -9.39 -12.50
N TRP A 245 21.02 -8.37 -12.31
CA TRP A 245 21.55 -7.55 -13.39
C TRP A 245 22.73 -8.27 -14.06
N ARG A 246 22.52 -8.78 -15.27
CA ARG A 246 23.63 -8.83 -16.24
C ARG A 246 24.11 -7.39 -16.50
N PRO A 247 25.33 -7.16 -17.00
CA PRO A 247 25.94 -5.82 -17.07
C PRO A 247 25.32 -4.87 -18.13
N PHE A 248 23.99 -4.83 -18.24
CA PHE A 248 23.24 -3.93 -19.13
C PHE A 248 23.24 -2.48 -18.66
N TRP A 249 23.59 -2.21 -17.40
CA TRP A 249 23.65 -0.85 -16.86
C TRP A 249 24.75 0.02 -17.48
N GLN A 250 25.75 -0.59 -18.13
CA GLN A 250 26.83 0.15 -18.80
C GLN A 250 26.37 0.85 -20.10
N ASP A 251 25.28 0.40 -20.70
CA ASP A 251 24.80 0.88 -22.00
C ASP A 251 23.57 1.81 -21.90
N ILE A 252 23.09 2.08 -20.69
CA ILE A 252 21.83 2.79 -20.44
C ILE A 252 22.14 4.17 -19.82
N PRO A 253 22.11 5.27 -20.61
CA PRO A 253 22.43 6.62 -20.12
C PRO A 253 21.51 7.10 -18.99
N GLU A 254 20.31 6.56 -18.88
CA GLU A 254 19.31 6.89 -17.86
C GLU A 254 19.79 6.58 -16.43
N TRP A 255 20.73 5.65 -16.25
CA TRP A 255 21.35 5.43 -14.94
C TRP A 255 22.12 6.66 -14.45
N LEU A 256 22.79 7.39 -15.34
CA LEU A 256 23.51 8.61 -14.97
C LEU A 256 22.54 9.68 -14.51
N ASP A 257 21.39 9.82 -15.19
CA ASP A 257 20.35 10.77 -14.80
C ASP A 257 19.72 10.38 -13.45
N PHE A 258 19.48 9.09 -13.23
CA PHE A 258 19.03 8.59 -11.95
C PHE A 258 20.04 8.87 -10.82
N PHE A 259 21.34 8.60 -11.01
CA PHE A 259 22.36 8.86 -9.99
C PHE A 259 22.55 10.36 -9.70
N ARG A 260 22.26 11.25 -10.66
CA ARG A 260 22.31 12.71 -10.45
C ARG A 260 21.29 13.21 -9.43
N LEU A 261 20.23 12.46 -9.16
CA LEU A 261 19.24 12.79 -8.12
C LEU A 261 19.81 12.70 -6.71
N PHE A 262 20.92 11.97 -6.51
CA PHE A 262 21.47 11.68 -5.20
C PHE A 262 22.91 12.15 -5.05
N PRO A 263 23.17 13.48 -5.13
CA PRO A 263 24.53 14.01 -5.07
C PRO A 263 25.24 13.76 -3.73
N THR A 264 24.49 13.43 -2.68
CA THR A 264 24.99 13.17 -1.32
C THR A 264 25.27 11.70 -1.03
N VAL A 265 24.95 10.78 -1.95
CA VAL A 265 25.24 9.35 -1.78
C VAL A 265 26.75 9.14 -1.80
N CYS A 266 27.28 8.67 -0.67
CA CYS A 266 28.69 8.34 -0.51
C CYS A 266 28.95 6.82 -0.55
N SER A 267 27.90 6.01 -0.42
CA SER A 267 27.97 4.54 -0.49
C SER A 267 26.96 4.01 -1.52
N LEU A 268 27.45 3.55 -2.66
CA LEU A 268 26.68 2.79 -3.64
C LEU A 268 27.01 1.30 -3.51
N THR A 269 26.01 0.46 -3.26
CA THR A 269 26.20 -0.99 -3.25
C THR A 269 25.29 -1.65 -4.27
N VAL A 270 25.88 -2.35 -5.24
CA VAL A 270 25.15 -3.11 -6.25
C VAL A 270 25.30 -4.59 -5.93
N TRP A 271 24.19 -5.28 -5.67
CA TRP A 271 24.16 -6.71 -5.37
C TRP A 271 23.55 -7.44 -6.54
N THR A 272 24.31 -8.40 -7.09
CA THR A 272 23.78 -9.39 -8.01
C THR A 272 23.56 -10.69 -7.24
N GLU A 273 22.32 -11.14 -7.13
CA GLU A 273 22.07 -12.51 -6.71
C GLU A 273 22.63 -13.44 -7.78
N MET A 274 23.85 -13.94 -7.56
CA MET A 274 24.31 -15.12 -8.26
C MET A 274 23.43 -16.28 -7.82
N TRP A 275 22.34 -16.53 -8.55
CA TRP A 275 21.65 -17.81 -8.45
C TRP A 275 22.73 -18.89 -8.60
N PRO A 276 22.92 -19.80 -7.63
CA PRO A 276 23.86 -20.89 -7.82
C PRO A 276 23.38 -21.68 -9.04
N LEU A 277 24.15 -21.62 -10.14
CA LEU A 277 23.89 -22.29 -11.41
C LEU A 277 23.76 -23.83 -11.29
N SER A 278 23.89 -24.38 -10.08
CA SER A 278 23.77 -25.80 -9.75
C SER A 278 22.37 -26.40 -9.94
N LEU A 279 21.35 -25.63 -10.32
CA LEU A 279 20.00 -26.15 -10.59
C LEU A 279 19.57 -26.13 -12.07
N LEU A 280 20.38 -25.61 -12.99
CA LEU A 280 20.05 -25.56 -14.43
C LEU A 280 20.79 -26.57 -15.32
N PHE A 281 21.70 -27.38 -14.76
CA PHE A 281 22.27 -28.54 -15.46
C PHE A 281 21.96 -29.83 -14.70
N LYS A 282 20.68 -30.23 -14.70
CA LYS A 282 20.29 -31.64 -14.53
C LYS A 282 19.15 -31.96 -15.48
N LYS A 283 19.49 -32.82 -16.46
CA LYS A 283 18.65 -33.54 -17.43
C LYS A 283 18.10 -32.74 -18.62
N SER A 284 18.78 -32.90 -19.75
CA SER A 284 18.32 -33.82 -20.80
C SER A 284 19.54 -34.47 -21.46
#